data_AF-A0AAW0K429-F1
#
_entry.id   AF-A0AAW0K429-F1
#
_cell.length_a   1.000
_cell.length_b   1.000
_cell.length_c   1.000
_cell.angle_alpha   90.00
_cell.angle_beta   90.00
_cell.angle_gamma   90.00
#
_symmetry.space_group_name_H-M   'P 1'
#
loop_
_entity.id
_entity.type
_entity.pdbx_description
1 polymer ?
#
loop_
_entity_poly.entity_id
_entity_poly.type
_entity_poly.pdbx_seq_one_letter_code
_entity_poly.pdbx_strand_id
1 'polypeptide(L)'
;MANPIALPLYDKIPRKNTLQRLFDILIFFLLLSLLIYRFLFLKNHGLTWLLAFLCESWFTFTWALVISTKWNPVDYKTVPELPSVDMFVTTADPVLEPPIITVNTVLSLLAIDYPTHKLACYVSDDGCSPITYYSLVEASKFAKIWVPFCKKYNIHVRAPFRYFSSNPQTFGGSSSDFQQEWKRMKDEYERLSHKIEDAVQKSVAK
;
A
#
# COMPACT_ATOMS: atom_id res chain seq x y z
N MET A 1 -17.49 -20.00 -24.05
CA MET A 1 -18.75 -20.11 -23.28
C MET A 1 -18.43 -19.67 -21.86
N ALA A 2 -18.94 -18.53 -21.42
CA ALA A 2 -18.75 -18.05 -20.05
C ALA A 2 -19.65 -18.88 -19.13
N ASN A 3 -19.07 -19.56 -18.13
CA ASN A 3 -19.85 -20.27 -17.13
C ASN A 3 -20.74 -19.27 -16.38
N PRO A 4 -22.06 -19.49 -16.30
CA PRO A 4 -22.97 -18.59 -15.62
C PRO A 4 -22.86 -18.87 -14.11
N ILE A 5 -22.79 -17.78 -13.33
CA ILE A 5 -22.67 -17.73 -11.87
C ILE A 5 -21.22 -17.89 -11.38
N ALA A 6 -20.38 -16.90 -11.71
CA ALA A 6 -19.21 -16.61 -10.89
C ALA A 6 -19.71 -16.22 -9.50
N LEU A 7 -19.37 -17.02 -8.49
CA LEU A 7 -19.59 -16.65 -7.09
C LEU A 7 -18.94 -15.27 -6.83
N PRO A 8 -19.54 -14.42 -5.99
CA PRO A 8 -18.95 -13.12 -5.69
C PRO A 8 -17.54 -13.33 -5.08
N LEU A 9 -16.53 -12.60 -5.56
CA LEU A 9 -15.13 -12.72 -5.10
C LEU A 9 -14.98 -12.42 -3.60
N TYR A 10 -15.96 -11.72 -3.03
CA TYR A 10 -16.02 -11.40 -1.62
C TYR A 10 -17.47 -11.34 -1.13
N ASP A 11 -17.67 -11.65 0.14
CA ASP A 11 -18.92 -11.47 0.86
C ASP A 11 -18.91 -10.15 1.64
N LYS A 12 -20.00 -9.38 1.49
CA LYS A 12 -20.22 -8.11 2.17
C LYS A 12 -21.02 -8.34 3.45
N ILE A 13 -20.40 -8.13 4.62
CA ILE A 13 -21.05 -8.34 5.92
C ILE A 13 -21.29 -6.97 6.58
N PRO A 14 -22.55 -6.57 6.81
CA PRO A 14 -22.83 -5.32 7.52
C PRO A 14 -22.43 -5.45 8.99
N ARG A 15 -21.68 -4.47 9.50
CA ARG A 15 -21.26 -4.45 10.90
C ARG A 15 -22.25 -3.66 11.75
N LYS A 16 -22.71 -4.26 12.86
CA LYS A 16 -23.55 -3.55 13.83
C LYS A 16 -22.72 -2.47 14.55
N ASN A 17 -23.17 -1.22 14.46
CA ASN A 17 -22.50 -0.06 15.04
C ASN A 17 -23.45 0.83 15.87
N THR A 18 -24.46 0.23 16.51
CA THR A 18 -25.54 0.97 17.21
C THR A 18 -25.04 1.98 18.24
N LEU A 19 -24.04 1.62 19.05
CA LEU A 19 -23.48 2.53 20.07
C LEU A 19 -22.77 3.72 19.41
N GLN A 20 -21.95 3.47 18.39
CA GLN A 20 -21.25 4.52 17.67
C GLN A 20 -22.24 5.48 17.00
N ARG A 21 -23.29 4.95 16.36
CA ARG A 21 -24.36 5.77 15.76
C ARG A 21 -25.08 6.63 16.80
N LEU A 22 -25.32 6.11 17.99
CA LEU A 22 -25.93 6.89 19.07
C LEU A 22 -25.03 8.07 19.48
N PHE A 23 -23.72 7.83 19.65
CA PHE A 23 -22.77 8.89 19.95
C PHE A 23 -22.70 9.94 18.83
N ASP A 24 -22.64 9.49 17.57
CA ASP A 24 -22.62 10.39 16.41
C ASP A 24 -23.89 11.26 16.39
N ILE A 25 -25.07 10.67 16.58
CA ILE A 25 -26.34 11.40 16.66
C ILE A 25 -26.31 12.44 17.81
N LEU A 26 -25.82 12.04 18.99
CA LEU A 26 -25.73 12.94 20.15
C LEU A 26 -24.78 14.12 19.88
N ILE A 27 -23.63 13.87 19.26
CA ILE A 27 -22.68 14.92 18.86
C ILE A 27 -23.32 15.85 17.83
N PHE A 28 -24.06 15.31 16.86
CA PHE A 28 -24.78 16.12 15.87
C PHE A 28 -25.79 17.06 16.51
N PHE A 29 -26.58 16.57 17.47
CA PHE A 29 -27.51 17.40 18.23
C PHE A 29 -26.79 18.49 19.03
N LEU A 30 -25.63 18.20 19.62
CA LEU A 30 -24.84 19.19 20.34
C LEU A 30 -24.34 20.30 19.40
N LEU A 31 -23.83 19.93 18.21
CA LEU A 31 -23.39 20.88 17.19
C LEU A 31 -24.55 21.76 16.70
N LEU A 32 -25.71 21.17 16.43
CA LEU A 32 -26.91 21.93 16.05
C LEU A 32 -27.37 22.88 17.16
N SER A 33 -27.38 22.42 18.42
CA SER A 33 -27.71 23.25 19.58
C SER A 33 -26.78 24.45 19.70
N LEU A 34 -25.46 24.25 19.49
CA LEU A 34 -24.47 25.32 19.47
C LEU A 34 -24.76 26.34 18.36
N LEU A 35 -25.04 25.88 17.14
CA LEU A 35 -25.38 26.76 16.02
C LEU A 35 -26.67 27.55 16.27
N ILE A 36 -27.69 26.92 16.84
CA ILE A 36 -28.95 27.58 17.22
C ILE A 36 -28.68 28.64 18.29
N TYR A 37 -27.90 28.31 19.33
CA TYR A 37 -27.51 29.26 20.36
C TYR A 37 -26.77 30.46 19.76
N ARG A 38 -25.80 30.22 18.87
CA ARG A 38 -25.08 31.29 18.16
C ARG A 38 -26.03 32.16 17.35
N PHE A 39 -26.96 31.55 16.63
CA PHE A 39 -27.93 32.27 15.81
C PHE A 39 -28.85 33.17 16.65
N LEU A 40 -29.38 32.66 17.77
CA LEU A 40 -30.28 33.42 18.64
C LEU A 40 -29.61 34.63 19.30
N PHE A 41 -28.34 34.52 19.69
CA PHE A 41 -27.60 35.60 20.35
C PHE A 41 -26.77 36.46 19.38
N LEU A 42 -26.91 36.26 18.07
CA LEU A 42 -26.14 36.95 17.03
C LEU A 42 -26.25 38.47 17.12
N LYS A 43 -27.45 38.99 17.42
CA LYS A 43 -27.72 40.43 17.52
C LYS A 43 -27.00 41.10 18.69
N ASN A 44 -26.66 40.35 19.74
CA ASN A 44 -26.10 40.89 20.99
C ASN A 44 -24.57 41.05 20.95
N HIS A 45 -23.88 40.34 20.05
CA HIS A 45 -22.41 40.20 20.09
C HIS A 45 -21.68 40.63 18.80
N GLY A 46 -22.39 41.02 17.74
CA GLY A 46 -21.81 41.67 16.57
C GLY A 46 -21.02 40.74 15.62
N LEU A 47 -20.02 41.30 14.92
CA LEU A 47 -19.31 40.65 13.80
C LEU A 47 -18.45 39.44 14.20
N THR A 48 -17.83 39.45 15.38
CA THR A 48 -17.01 38.32 15.88
C THR A 48 -17.87 37.07 16.05
N TRP A 49 -19.12 37.25 16.49
CA TRP A 49 -20.07 36.17 16.66
C TRP A 49 -20.58 35.63 15.32
N LEU A 50 -20.76 36.50 14.32
CA LEU A 50 -21.08 36.10 12.95
C LEU A 50 -19.95 35.26 12.33
N LEU A 51 -18.70 35.69 12.51
CA LEU A 51 -17.54 34.93 12.00
C LEU A 51 -17.44 33.56 12.67
N ALA A 52 -17.60 33.49 14.00
CA ALA A 52 -17.62 32.22 14.72
C ALA A 52 -18.76 31.30 14.24
N PHE A 53 -19.96 31.85 14.02
CA PHE A 53 -21.10 31.10 13.50
C PHE A 53 -20.83 30.51 12.10
N LEU A 54 -20.23 31.29 11.19
CA LEU A 54 -19.90 30.82 9.85
C LEU A 54 -18.85 29.70 9.90
N CYS A 55 -17.81 29.84 10.72
CA CYS A 55 -16.80 28.81 10.94
C CYS A 55 -17.41 27.53 11.52
N GLU A 56 -18.19 27.64 12.60
CA GLU A 56 -18.83 26.50 13.27
C GLU A 56 -19.86 25.81 12.35
N SER A 57 -20.56 26.57 11.50
CA SER A 57 -21.48 26.01 10.49
C SER A 57 -20.73 25.19 9.45
N TRP A 58 -19.59 25.71 8.96
CA TRP A 58 -18.74 24.98 8.02
C TRP A 58 -18.16 23.70 8.64
N PHE A 59 -17.69 23.77 9.90
CA PHE A 59 -17.24 22.59 10.63
C PHE A 59 -18.36 21.57 10.84
N THR A 60 -19.56 22.01 11.23
CA THR A 60 -20.72 21.12 11.41
C THR A 60 -21.12 20.45 10.09
N PHE A 61 -21.09 21.19 8.99
CA PHE A 61 -21.37 20.66 7.65
C PHE A 61 -20.34 19.62 7.21
N THR A 62 -19.05 19.93 7.32
CA THR A 62 -17.97 18.98 6.97
C THR A 62 -18.00 17.74 7.87
N TRP A 63 -18.28 17.92 9.17
CA TRP A 63 -18.48 16.81 10.10
C TRP A 63 -19.66 15.92 9.68
N ALA A 64 -20.80 16.51 9.30
CA ALA A 64 -21.98 15.75 8.84
C ALA A 64 -21.69 14.94 7.58
N LEU A 65 -20.95 15.51 6.61
CA LEU A 65 -20.48 14.78 5.43
C LEU A 65 -19.58 13.59 5.81
N VAL A 66 -18.63 13.80 6.73
CA VAL A 66 -17.75 12.73 7.21
C VAL A 66 -18.54 11.60 7.88
N ILE A 67 -19.50 11.91 8.75
CA ILE A 67 -20.34 10.89 9.39
C ILE A 67 -21.23 10.17 8.40
N SER A 68 -21.76 10.86 7.38
CA SER A 68 -22.55 10.23 6.32
C SER A 68 -21.76 9.10 5.62
N THR A 69 -20.47 9.33 5.33
CA THR A 69 -19.60 8.30 4.72
C THR A 69 -19.30 7.11 5.64
N LYS A 70 -19.40 7.28 6.97
CA LYS A 70 -19.07 6.27 7.98
C LYS A 70 -20.30 5.59 8.59
N TRP A 71 -21.50 5.97 8.17
CA TRP A 71 -22.75 5.58 8.82
C TRP A 71 -23.00 4.06 8.79
N ASN A 72 -22.61 3.40 7.69
CA ASN A 72 -22.83 1.98 7.47
C ASN A 72 -21.50 1.24 7.22
N PRO A 73 -20.78 0.88 8.30
CA PRO A 73 -19.53 0.12 8.19
C PRO A 73 -19.81 -1.30 7.69
N VAL A 74 -18.90 -1.78 6.86
CA VAL A 74 -19.01 -3.05 6.16
C VAL A 74 -17.67 -3.76 6.28
N ASP A 75 -17.73 -5.04 6.63
CA ASP A 75 -16.59 -5.94 6.57
C ASP A 75 -16.67 -6.79 5.29
N TYR A 76 -15.52 -7.15 4.74
CA TYR A 76 -15.41 -7.98 3.55
C TYR A 76 -14.73 -9.30 3.90
N LYS A 77 -15.32 -10.43 3.50
CA LYS A 77 -14.66 -11.74 3.56
C LYS A 77 -14.32 -12.20 2.15
N THR A 78 -13.06 -12.51 1.89
CA THR A 78 -12.60 -12.98 0.58
C THR A 78 -12.87 -14.47 0.41
N VAL A 79 -13.30 -14.88 -0.79
CA VAL A 79 -13.51 -16.28 -1.16
C VAL A 79 -12.15 -16.92 -1.52
N PRO A 80 -11.94 -18.22 -1.25
CA PRO A 80 -10.65 -18.89 -1.51
C PRO A 80 -10.28 -19.06 -2.99
N GLU A 81 -11.20 -18.82 -3.93
CA GLU A 81 -10.90 -18.97 -5.36
C GLU A 81 -10.12 -17.75 -5.91
N LEU A 82 -8.88 -18.00 -6.35
CA LEU A 82 -7.96 -16.97 -6.82
C LEU A 82 -8.14 -16.69 -8.33
N PRO A 83 -8.54 -15.48 -8.76
CA PRO A 83 -8.66 -15.11 -10.18
C PRO A 83 -7.29 -14.93 -10.86
N SER A 84 -7.25 -14.63 -12.15
CA SER A 84 -5.99 -14.14 -12.76
C SER A 84 -5.80 -12.66 -12.43
N VAL A 85 -4.57 -12.25 -12.12
CA VAL A 85 -4.22 -10.90 -11.65
C VAL A 85 -3.03 -10.38 -12.44
N ASP A 86 -3.22 -9.21 -13.05
CA ASP A 86 -2.17 -8.43 -13.70
C ASP A 86 -1.77 -7.28 -12.77
N MET A 87 -0.49 -7.22 -12.41
CA MET A 87 0.09 -6.16 -11.59
C MET A 87 0.81 -5.17 -12.50
N PHE A 88 0.49 -3.89 -12.34
CA PHE A 88 1.12 -2.81 -13.08
C PHE A 88 2.05 -2.01 -12.16
N VAL A 89 3.30 -1.83 -12.60
CA VAL A 89 4.28 -0.94 -11.98
C VAL A 89 4.59 0.16 -12.98
N THR A 90 4.39 1.41 -12.58
CA THR A 90 4.69 2.58 -13.41
C THR A 90 5.88 3.32 -12.82
N THR A 91 6.77 3.80 -13.67
CA THR A 91 7.86 4.70 -13.29
C THR A 91 8.03 5.77 -14.36
N ALA A 92 8.44 6.97 -13.98
CA ALA A 92 8.46 8.12 -14.87
C ALA A 92 9.85 8.72 -15.08
N ASP A 93 10.69 8.77 -14.05
CA ASP A 93 12.00 9.44 -14.11
C ASP A 93 13.02 8.69 -13.25
N PRO A 94 14.12 8.16 -13.80
CA PRO A 94 15.12 7.41 -13.04
C PRO A 94 15.92 8.25 -12.03
N VAL A 95 15.87 9.58 -12.12
CA VAL A 95 16.53 10.51 -11.18
C VAL A 95 15.65 10.74 -9.96
N LEU A 96 14.36 11.02 -10.17
CA LEU A 96 13.38 11.22 -9.08
C LEU A 96 12.94 9.89 -8.46
N GLU A 97 12.91 8.82 -9.26
CA GLU A 97 12.54 7.46 -8.87
C GLU A 97 13.70 6.50 -9.17
N PRO A 98 14.71 6.41 -8.29
CA PRO A 98 15.88 5.56 -8.50
C PRO A 98 15.50 4.13 -8.92
N PRO A 99 16.09 3.57 -9.99
CA PRO A 99 15.72 2.26 -10.52
C PRO A 99 15.74 1.11 -9.50
N ILE A 100 16.58 1.21 -8.46
CA ILE A 100 16.63 0.24 -7.36
C ILE A 100 15.31 0.12 -6.59
N ILE A 101 14.53 1.21 -6.48
CA ILE A 101 13.21 1.20 -5.84
C ILE A 101 12.21 0.41 -6.70
N THR A 102 12.17 0.71 -8.00
CA THR A 102 11.34 -0.01 -8.97
C THR A 102 11.67 -1.51 -9.00
N VAL A 103 12.97 -1.85 -8.99
CA VAL A 103 13.46 -3.24 -8.92
C VAL A 103 12.97 -3.94 -7.66
N ASN A 104 13.08 -3.31 -6.48
CA ASN A 104 12.61 -3.90 -5.24
C ASN A 104 11.10 -4.12 -5.23
N THR A 105 10.32 -3.20 -5.80
CA THR A 105 8.87 -3.36 -5.99
C THR A 105 8.57 -4.55 -6.89
N VAL A 106 9.20 -4.64 -8.07
CA VAL A 106 9.01 -5.75 -9.02
C VAL A 106 9.39 -7.09 -8.37
N LEU A 107 10.52 -7.17 -7.68
CA LEU A 107 10.95 -8.40 -6.99
C LEU A 107 9.97 -8.82 -5.88
N SER A 108 9.41 -7.86 -5.15
CA SER A 108 8.38 -8.12 -4.14
C SER A 108 7.12 -8.71 -4.77
N LEU A 109 6.66 -8.13 -5.89
CA LEU A 109 5.47 -8.57 -6.62
C LEU A 109 5.64 -9.98 -7.22
N LEU A 110 6.81 -10.26 -7.81
CA LEU A 110 7.11 -11.58 -8.38
C LEU A 110 7.21 -12.69 -7.31
N ALA A 111 7.51 -12.32 -6.07
CA ALA A 111 7.64 -13.26 -4.95
C ALA A 111 6.32 -13.47 -4.17
N ILE A 112 5.20 -12.88 -4.60
CA ILE A 112 3.90 -13.05 -3.94
C ILE A 112 3.49 -14.52 -3.90
N ASP A 113 2.83 -14.90 -2.81
CA ASP A 113 2.20 -16.22 -2.68
C ASP A 113 0.91 -16.27 -3.51
N TYR A 114 1.09 -16.48 -4.82
CA TYR A 114 0.03 -16.62 -5.80
C TYR A 114 0.39 -17.72 -6.81
N PRO A 115 -0.59 -18.43 -7.39
CA PRO A 115 -0.33 -19.36 -8.48
C PRO A 115 0.38 -18.67 -9.65
N THR A 116 1.53 -19.20 -10.05
CA THR A 116 2.42 -18.57 -11.06
C THR A 116 1.77 -18.43 -12.43
N HIS A 117 0.82 -19.30 -12.78
CA HIS A 117 0.08 -19.24 -14.05
C HIS A 117 -1.08 -18.23 -14.04
N LYS A 118 -1.35 -17.59 -12.90
CA LYS A 118 -2.42 -16.60 -12.71
C LYS A 118 -1.90 -15.21 -12.38
N LEU A 119 -0.58 -15.01 -12.38
CA LEU A 119 0.05 -13.76 -12.00
C LEU A 119 0.93 -13.26 -13.15
N ALA A 120 0.70 -12.03 -13.59
CA ALA A 120 1.60 -11.33 -14.49
C ALA A 120 2.00 -9.97 -13.90
N CYS A 121 3.22 -9.53 -14.21
CA CYS A 121 3.75 -8.24 -13.76
C CYS A 121 4.20 -7.45 -14.99
N TYR A 122 3.65 -6.26 -15.15
CA TYR A 122 3.93 -5.34 -16.25
C TYR A 122 4.60 -4.09 -15.68
N VAL A 123 5.68 -3.65 -16.33
CA VAL A 123 6.38 -2.43 -15.97
C VAL A 123 6.24 -1.44 -17.13
N SER A 124 5.69 -0.27 -16.85
CA SER A 124 5.63 0.87 -17.78
C SER A 124 6.62 1.93 -17.32
N ASP A 125 7.49 2.37 -18.23
CA ASP A 125 8.48 3.40 -17.99
C ASP A 125 8.24 4.58 -18.93
N ASP A 126 7.63 5.65 -18.42
CA ASP A 126 7.30 6.84 -19.20
C ASP A 126 8.57 7.63 -19.57
N GLY A 127 9.64 7.48 -18.80
CA GLY A 127 10.94 8.10 -19.05
C GLY A 127 11.76 7.40 -20.12
N CYS A 128 11.31 6.24 -20.61
CA CYS A 128 12.02 5.41 -21.61
C CYS A 128 13.51 5.23 -21.27
N SER A 129 13.81 5.01 -20.00
CA SER A 129 15.15 5.10 -19.44
C SER A 129 15.95 3.82 -19.70
N PRO A 130 17.10 3.91 -20.40
CA PRO A 130 17.97 2.75 -20.61
C PRO A 130 18.48 2.15 -19.29
N ILE A 131 18.66 2.98 -18.26
CA ILE A 131 19.10 2.51 -16.95
C ILE A 131 18.00 1.71 -16.24
N THR A 132 16.75 2.16 -16.32
CA THR A 132 15.59 1.42 -15.79
C THR A 132 15.47 0.06 -16.46
N TYR A 133 15.59 0.02 -17.80
CA TYR A 133 15.58 -1.24 -18.56
C TYR A 133 16.72 -2.18 -18.11
N TYR A 134 17.96 -1.68 -18.01
CA TYR A 134 19.10 -2.46 -17.53
C TYR A 134 18.86 -3.02 -16.11
N SER A 135 18.35 -2.18 -15.19
CA SER A 135 18.04 -2.59 -13.83
C SER A 135 16.99 -3.71 -13.78
N LEU A 136 15.95 -3.64 -14.62
CA LEU A 136 14.93 -4.69 -14.74
C LEU A 136 15.50 -6.00 -15.30
N VAL A 137 16.44 -5.92 -16.25
CA VAL A 137 17.15 -7.10 -16.77
C VAL A 137 17.97 -7.77 -15.67
N GLU A 138 18.75 -7.01 -14.88
CA GLU A 138 19.50 -7.57 -13.75
C GLU A 138 18.56 -8.11 -12.66
N ALA A 139 17.45 -7.42 -12.39
CA ALA A 139 16.42 -7.89 -11.46
C ALA A 139 15.81 -9.23 -11.91
N SER A 140 15.57 -9.43 -13.21
CA SER A 140 15.03 -10.69 -13.73
C SER A 140 15.95 -11.88 -13.46
N LYS A 141 17.27 -11.66 -13.45
CA LYS A 141 18.28 -12.68 -13.10
C LYS A 141 18.23 -13.00 -11.61
N PHE A 142 18.16 -11.98 -10.76
CA PHE A 142 18.06 -12.14 -9.32
C PHE A 142 16.72 -12.76 -8.89
N ALA A 143 15.62 -12.45 -9.57
CA ALA A 143 14.29 -13.01 -9.29
C ALA A 143 14.29 -14.54 -9.33
N LYS A 144 15.10 -15.15 -10.20
CA LYS A 144 15.24 -16.62 -10.32
C LYS A 144 15.74 -17.29 -9.04
N ILE A 145 16.50 -16.58 -8.21
CA ILE A 145 17.00 -17.09 -6.92
C ILE A 145 16.19 -16.55 -5.73
N TRP A 146 15.70 -15.32 -5.81
CA TRP A 146 14.91 -14.68 -4.77
C TRP A 146 13.53 -15.30 -4.59
N VAL A 147 12.79 -15.51 -5.69
CA VAL A 147 11.41 -16.04 -5.62
C VAL A 147 11.37 -17.44 -4.99
N PRO A 148 12.24 -18.41 -5.37
CA PRO A 148 12.29 -19.71 -4.70
C PRO A 148 12.69 -19.60 -3.23
N PHE A 149 13.62 -18.72 -2.88
CA PHE A 149 14.03 -18.49 -1.49
C PHE A 149 12.86 -17.98 -0.64
N CYS A 150 12.10 -16.99 -1.12
CA CYS A 150 10.92 -16.49 -0.43
C CYS A 150 9.88 -17.57 -0.19
N LYS A 151 9.63 -18.42 -1.20
CA LYS A 151 8.66 -19.52 -1.11
C LYS A 151 9.12 -20.62 -0.16
N LYS A 152 10.39 -21.03 -0.26
CA LYS A 152 10.99 -22.10 0.57
C LYS A 152 10.94 -21.77 2.05
N TYR A 153 11.21 -20.52 2.41
CA TYR A 153 11.29 -20.09 3.82
C TYR A 153 10.09 -19.26 4.28
N ASN A 154 9.01 -19.23 3.49
CA ASN A 154 7.79 -18.46 3.75
C ASN A 154 8.07 -17.01 4.20
N ILE A 155 8.91 -16.31 3.44
CA ILE A 155 9.32 -14.96 3.76
C ILE A 155 8.14 -13.99 3.55
N HIS A 156 7.72 -13.33 4.64
CA HIS A 156 6.62 -12.37 4.62
C HIS A 156 6.99 -11.04 3.97
N VAL A 157 8.20 -10.52 4.26
CA VAL A 157 8.70 -9.26 3.67
C VAL A 157 9.43 -9.58 2.37
N ARG A 158 8.74 -9.41 1.25
CA ARG A 158 9.22 -9.85 -0.08
C ARG A 158 10.04 -8.82 -0.84
N ALA A 159 10.07 -7.57 -0.38
CA ALA A 159 10.97 -6.55 -0.88
C ALA A 159 12.37 -6.76 -0.25
N PRO A 160 13.41 -7.12 -1.03
CA PRO A 160 14.72 -7.47 -0.49
C PRO A 160 15.35 -6.37 0.37
N PHE A 161 15.31 -5.10 -0.06
CA PHE A 161 15.88 -3.98 0.71
C PHE A 161 15.29 -3.93 2.13
N ARG A 162 13.98 -4.15 2.26
CA ARG A 162 13.28 -4.09 3.54
C ARG A 162 13.56 -5.34 4.36
N TYR A 163 13.56 -6.50 3.71
CA TYR A 163 13.88 -7.77 4.36
C TYR A 163 15.26 -7.75 5.01
N PHE A 164 16.29 -7.35 4.26
CA PHE A 164 17.68 -7.34 4.74
C PHE A 164 18.03 -6.12 5.60
N SER A 165 17.21 -5.06 5.61
CA SER A 165 17.37 -3.94 6.55
C SER A 165 17.00 -4.28 8.00
N SER A 166 16.23 -5.35 8.21
CA SER A 166 15.78 -5.76 9.53
C SER A 166 16.89 -6.49 10.28
N ASN A 167 17.05 -6.22 11.58
CA ASN A 167 18.11 -6.81 12.39
C ASN A 167 17.98 -8.35 12.43
N PRO A 168 19.09 -9.10 12.29
CA PRO A 168 19.12 -10.57 12.28
C PRO A 168 18.77 -11.24 13.63
N GLN A 169 18.24 -10.49 14.60
CA GLN A 169 17.96 -11.00 15.96
C GLN A 169 16.82 -12.05 16.01
N THR A 170 16.18 -12.35 14.88
CA THR A 170 15.09 -13.34 14.73
C THR A 170 15.55 -14.74 14.30
N PHE A 171 16.85 -15.03 14.21
CA PHE A 171 17.35 -16.38 13.92
C PHE A 171 17.19 -17.40 15.07
N GLY A 172 16.55 -17.02 16.18
CA GLY A 172 16.29 -17.94 17.30
C GLY A 172 15.46 -19.14 16.86
N GLY A 173 16.10 -20.29 16.65
CA GLY A 173 15.47 -21.55 16.21
C GLY A 173 15.54 -21.86 14.71
N SER A 174 16.25 -21.07 13.89
CA SER A 174 16.39 -21.34 12.46
C SER A 174 17.48 -22.38 12.15
N SER A 175 17.31 -23.22 11.13
CA SER A 175 18.31 -24.21 10.71
C SER A 175 19.63 -23.59 10.23
N SER A 176 20.73 -24.33 10.36
CA SER A 176 22.05 -23.94 9.82
C SER A 176 21.99 -23.63 8.32
N ASP A 177 21.24 -24.43 7.58
CA ASP A 177 21.09 -24.30 6.13
C ASP A 177 20.38 -22.99 5.76
N PHE A 178 19.37 -22.59 6.53
CA PHE A 178 18.72 -21.29 6.34
C PHE A 178 19.68 -20.14 6.59
N GLN A 179 20.49 -20.19 7.65
CA GLN A 179 21.45 -19.13 7.95
C GLN A 179 22.50 -18.98 6.84
N GLN A 180 22.96 -20.10 6.27
CA GLN A 180 23.90 -20.08 5.16
C GLN A 180 23.26 -19.54 3.87
N GLU A 181 22.06 -20.02 3.51
CA GLU A 181 21.31 -19.53 2.34
C GLU A 181 20.92 -18.06 2.49
N TRP A 182 20.55 -17.62 3.69
CA TRP A 182 20.23 -16.23 3.98
C TRP A 182 21.43 -15.30 3.75
N LYS A 183 22.62 -15.66 4.27
CA LYS A 183 23.85 -14.88 4.05
C LYS A 183 24.16 -14.77 2.57
N ARG A 184 24.14 -15.91 1.87
CA ARG A 184 24.36 -15.94 0.43
C ARG A 184 23.34 -15.08 -0.34
N MET A 185 22.07 -15.13 0.05
CA MET A 185 21.02 -14.34 -0.59
C MET A 185 21.19 -12.84 -0.34
N LYS A 186 21.63 -12.46 0.86
CA LYS A 186 21.96 -11.08 1.19
C LYS A 186 23.12 -10.57 0.32
N ASP A 187 24.20 -11.34 0.21
CA ASP A 187 25.37 -10.98 -0.62
C ASP A 187 24.97 -10.82 -2.10
N GLU A 188 24.11 -11.70 -2.60
CA GLU A 188 23.57 -11.62 -3.97
C GLU A 188 22.72 -10.36 -4.20
N TYR A 189 21.93 -9.96 -3.20
CA TYR A 189 21.15 -8.73 -3.25
C TYR A 189 22.02 -7.47 -3.20
N GLU A 190 23.05 -7.45 -2.34
CA GLU A 190 24.02 -6.35 -2.28
C GLU A 190 24.76 -6.21 -3.62
N ARG A 191 25.15 -7.34 -4.24
CA ARG A 191 25.75 -7.36 -5.58
C ARG A 191 24.81 -6.78 -6.66
N LEU A 192 23.52 -7.11 -6.62
CA LEU A 192 22.53 -6.51 -7.51
C LEU A 192 22.43 -4.99 -7.31
N SER A 193 22.37 -4.57 -6.04
CA SER A 193 22.23 -3.15 -5.66
C SER A 193 23.42 -2.34 -6.18
N HIS A 194 24.64 -2.80 -5.92
CA HIS A 194 25.86 -2.16 -6.41
C HIS A 194 25.93 -2.09 -7.94
N LYS A 195 25.55 -3.16 -8.66
CA LYS A 195 25.52 -3.13 -10.13
C LYS A 195 24.57 -2.05 -10.68
N ILE A 196 23.44 -1.84 -10.01
CA ILE A 196 22.46 -0.83 -10.41
C ILE A 196 23.00 0.56 -10.08
N GLU A 197 23.51 0.76 -8.87
CA GLU A 197 24.11 2.02 -8.42
C GLU A 197 25.28 2.47 -9.32
N ASP A 198 26.20 1.54 -9.64
CA ASP A 198 27.32 1.81 -10.55
C ASP A 198 26.84 2.22 -11.94
N ALA A 199 25.78 1.59 -12.45
CA ALA A 199 25.22 1.89 -13.76
C ALA A 199 24.52 3.25 -13.77
N VAL A 200 23.81 3.60 -12.68
CA VAL A 200 23.23 4.94 -12.50
C VAL A 200 24.33 6.00 -12.47
N GLN A 201 25.38 5.82 -11.66
CA GLN A 201 26.49 6.77 -11.57
C GLN A 201 27.19 6.99 -12.91
N LYS A 202 27.43 5.91 -13.67
CA LYS A 202 28.02 5.99 -15.02
C LYS A 202 27.12 6.72 -16.02
N SER A 203 25.81 6.64 -15.86
CA SER A 203 24.86 7.34 -16.73
C SER A 203 24.78 8.84 -16.43
N VAL A 204 24.95 9.24 -15.16
CA VAL A 204 24.96 10.65 -14.72
C VAL A 204 26.27 11.36 -15.03
N ALA A 205 27.39 10.63 -15.05
CA ALA A 205 28.71 11.18 -15.35
C ALA A 205 28.95 11.48 -16.85
N LYS A 206 27.95 11.25 -17.71
CA LYS A 206 28.03 11.39 -19.16
C LYS A 206 27.09 12.48 -19.66
#